data_AF-A0A9C9Y4N0-F1
#
_entry.id   AF-A0A9C9Y4N0-F1
#
_cell.length_a   1.000
_cell.length_b   1.000
_cell.length_c   1.000
_cell.angle_alpha   90.00
_cell.angle_beta   90.00
_cell.angle_gamma   90.00
#
_symmetry.space_group_name_H-M   'P 1'
#
loop_
_entity.id
_entity.type
_entity.pdbx_description
1 polymer ?
#
loop_
_entity_poly.entity_id
_entity_poly.type
_entity_poly.pdbx_seq_one_letter_code
_entity_poly.pdbx_strand_id
1 'polypeptide(L)' 'IAKTVFNKLVQISSPIFSASVTYLIPVIAVVLGLLDGEKLGLLQMFSALIILFGVYLVNRNK' A
#
# COMPACT_ATOMS: atom_id res chain seq x y z
N ILE A 1 16.86 -17.45 24.56
CA ILE A 1 15.48 -16.90 24.74
C ILE A 1 15.43 -15.43 24.31
N ALA A 2 16.17 -14.50 24.94
CA ALA A 2 16.18 -13.08 24.58
C ALA A 2 16.61 -12.77 23.12
N LYS A 3 17.66 -13.43 22.59
CA LYS A 3 18.10 -13.24 21.20
C LYS A 3 17.07 -13.70 20.15
N THR A 4 16.26 -14.72 20.47
CA THR A 4 15.25 -15.28 19.57
C THR A 4 14.02 -14.36 19.48
N VAL A 5 13.61 -13.76 20.61
CA VAL A 5 12.52 -12.76 20.65
C VAL A 5 12.96 -11.45 19.99
N PHE A 6 14.20 -11.00 20.21
CA PHE A 6 14.75 -9.81 19.56
C PHE A 6 14.90 -9.96 18.04
N ASN A 7 15.36 -11.12 17.54
CA ASN A 7 15.41 -11.38 16.10
C ASN A 7 14.01 -11.41 15.46
N LYS A 8 13.02 -11.96 16.19
CA LYS A 8 11.63 -12.00 15.73
C LYS A 8 10.96 -10.63 15.77
N LEU A 9 11.25 -9.80 16.78
CA LEU A 9 10.82 -8.40 16.85
C LEU A 9 11.51 -7.53 15.78
N VAL A 10 12.82 -7.67 15.55
CA VAL A 10 13.54 -6.94 14.49
C VAL A 10 13.04 -7.34 13.08
N GLN A 11 12.67 -8.61 12.88
CA GLN A 11 11.98 -9.07 11.66
C GLN A 11 10.49 -8.66 11.57
N ILE A 12 9.88 -8.12 12.64
CA ILE A 12 8.49 -7.67 12.64
C ILE A 12 8.44 -6.14 12.51
N SER A 13 9.30 -5.42 13.24
CA SER A 13 9.30 -3.97 13.37
C SER A 13 9.82 -3.22 12.14
N SER A 14 10.60 -3.87 11.27
CA SER A 14 11.07 -3.24 10.02
C SER A 14 10.27 -3.70 8.78
N PRO A 15 9.92 -4.98 8.60
CA PRO A 15 9.20 -5.43 7.41
C PRO A 15 7.68 -5.19 7.44
N ILE A 16 7.00 -5.30 8.59
CA ILE A 16 5.54 -5.09 8.64
C ILE A 16 5.22 -3.60 8.58
N PHE A 17 6.02 -2.75 9.22
CA PHE A 17 5.87 -1.29 9.12
C PHE A 17 6.23 -0.77 7.72
N SER A 18 7.33 -1.26 7.12
CA SER A 18 7.71 -0.91 5.74
C SER A 18 6.73 -1.46 4.71
N ALA A 19 6.18 -2.66 4.93
CA ALA A 19 5.10 -3.21 4.09
C ALA A 19 3.80 -2.41 4.24
N SER A 20 3.40 -2.01 5.45
CA SER A 20 2.25 -1.12 5.67
C SER A 20 2.40 0.20 4.95
N VAL A 21 3.60 0.81 4.98
CA VAL A 21 3.92 1.99 4.18
C VAL A 21 3.76 1.69 2.69
N THR A 22 4.25 0.55 2.21
CA THR A 22 4.19 0.19 0.78
C THR A 22 2.75 -0.03 0.28
N TYR A 23 1.87 -0.62 1.11
CA TYR A 23 0.44 -0.75 0.80
C TYR A 23 -0.32 0.58 0.89
N LEU A 24 0.13 1.52 1.72
CA LEU A 24 -0.46 2.85 1.81
C LEU A 24 -0.12 3.75 0.62
N ILE A 25 1.04 3.57 -0.04
CA ILE A 25 1.46 4.39 -1.18
C ILE A 25 0.36 4.52 -2.25
N PRO A 26 -0.19 3.42 -2.83
CA PRO A 26 -1.23 3.54 -3.85
C PRO A 26 -2.52 4.14 -3.31
N VAL A 27 -2.86 3.91 -2.03
CA VAL A 27 -4.07 4.47 -1.39
C VAL A 27 -3.94 5.98 -1.23
N ILE A 28 -2.83 6.45 -0.66
CA ILE A 28 -2.52 7.88 -0.45
C ILE A 28 -2.41 8.60 -1.80
N ALA A 29 -1.77 7.98 -2.80
CA ALA A 29 -1.63 8.55 -4.14
C ALA A 29 -2.99 8.81 -4.81
N VAL A 30 -3.96 7.90 -4.67
CA VAL A 30 -5.32 8.09 -5.19
C VAL A 30 -6.06 9.20 -4.44
N VAL A 31 -5.95 9.24 -3.10
CA VAL A 31 -6.59 10.26 -2.27
C VAL A 31 -6.04 11.66 -2.58
N LEU A 32 -4.72 11.80 -2.71
CA LEU A 32 -4.08 13.07 -3.08
C LEU A 32 -4.43 13.47 -4.51
N GLY A 33 -4.41 12.56 -5.49
CA GLY A 33 -4.79 12.87 -6.87
C GLY A 33 -6.27 13.31 -7.01
N LEU A 34 -7.16 12.77 -6.18
CA LEU A 34 -8.56 13.23 -6.09
C LEU A 34 -8.67 14.63 -5.45
N LEU A 35 -7.88 14.91 -4.40
CA LEU A 35 -7.87 16.21 -3.71
C LEU A 35 -7.25 17.32 -4.55
N ASP A 36 -6.26 17.01 -5.38
CA ASP A 36 -5.59 17.97 -6.27
C ASP A 36 -6.46 18.38 -7.48
N GLY A 37 -7.65 17.78 -7.62
CA GLY A 37 -8.63 18.15 -8.65
C GLY A 37 -8.18 17.83 -10.08
N GLU A 38 -7.23 16.91 -10.24
CA GLU A 38 -6.71 16.53 -11.55
C GLU A 38 -7.84 16.03 -12.47
N LYS A 39 -7.89 16.54 -13.70
CA LYS A 39 -8.74 15.98 -14.75
C LYS A 39 -8.15 14.66 -15.20
N LEU A 40 -8.41 13.62 -14.43
CA LEU A 40 -8.03 12.25 -14.74
C LEU A 40 -8.62 11.89 -16.11
N GLY A 41 -7.76 11.86 -17.13
CA GLY A 41 -8.13 11.41 -18.46
C GLY A 41 -8.60 9.94 -18.43
N LEU A 42 -9.32 9.50 -19.47
CA LEU A 42 -9.85 8.13 -19.55
C LEU A 42 -8.80 7.04 -19.26
N LEU A 43 -7.58 7.23 -19.75
CA LEU A 43 -6.44 6.33 -19.48
C LEU A 43 -6.05 6.30 -18.00
N GLN A 44 -5.97 7.46 -17.35
CA GLN A 44 -5.62 7.61 -15.94
C GLN A 44 -6.69 7.01 -15.03
N MET A 45 -7.96 7.14 -15.42
CA MET A 45 -9.10 6.50 -14.76
C MET A 45 -9.03 4.96 -14.85
N PHE A 46 -8.67 4.43 -16.02
CA PHE A 46 -8.45 2.99 -16.22
C PHE A 46 -7.26 2.47 -15.40
N SER A 47 -6.15 3.22 -15.37
CA SER A 47 -4.97 2.87 -14.56
C SER A 47 -5.28 2.92 -13.07
N ALA A 48 -6.05 3.91 -12.60
CA ALA A 48 -6.48 4.01 -11.21
C ALA A 48 -7.35 2.81 -10.82
N LEU A 49 -8.28 2.38 -11.69
CA LEU A 49 -9.09 1.17 -11.50
C LEU A 49 -8.23 -0.09 -11.40
N ILE A 50 -7.25 -0.26 -12.28
CA ILE A 50 -6.34 -1.42 -12.28
C ILE A 50 -5.50 -1.46 -10.99
N ILE A 51 -4.94 -0.33 -10.56
CA ILE A 51 -4.14 -0.24 -9.33
C ILE A 51 -5.00 -0.55 -8.10
N LEU A 52 -6.18 0.07 -7.99
CA LEU A 52 -7.12 -0.20 -6.88
C LEU A 52 -7.55 -1.66 -6.85
N PHE A 53 -7.83 -2.25 -8.01
CA PHE A 53 -8.18 -3.66 -8.11
C PHE A 53 -7.02 -4.57 -7.69
N GLY A 54 -5.79 -4.26 -8.10
CA GLY A 54 -4.59 -4.98 -7.69
C GLY A 54 -4.36 -4.92 -6.17
N VAL A 55 -4.50 -3.74 -5.56
CA VAL A 55 -4.41 -3.56 -4.10
C VAL A 55 -5.52 -4.34 -3.39
N TYR A 56 -6.75 -4.28 -3.89
CA TYR A 56 -7.88 -5.03 -3.33
C TYR A 56 -7.64 -6.54 -3.38
N LEU A 57 -7.15 -7.07 -4.50
CA LEU A 57 -6.86 -8.50 -4.66
C LEU A 57 -5.77 -8.97 -3.68
N VAL A 58 -4.71 -8.18 -3.51
CA VAL A 58 -3.61 -8.47 -2.58
C VAL A 58 -4.07 -8.37 -1.12
N ASN A 59 -4.96 -7.43 -0.79
CA ASN A 59 -5.49 -7.27 0.55
C ASN A 59 -6.55 -8.33 0.90
N ARG A 60 -7.25 -8.90 -0.08
CA ARG A 60 -8.30 -9.91 0.13
C ARG A 60 -7.75 -11.29 0.56
N ASN A 61 -6.46 -11.55 0.38
CA ASN A 61 -5.83 -12.86 0.66
C ASN A 61 -4.86 -12.82 1.86
N LYS A 62 -4.97 -11.82 2.72
CA LYS A 62 -4.46 -11.85 4.10
C LYS A 62 -5.65 -11.95 5.05
#